data_AF-A0A849N722-F1
#
_entry.id   AF-A0A849N722-F1
#
_cell.length_a   1.000
_cell.length_b   1.000
_cell.length_c   1.000
_cell.angle_alpha   90.00
_cell.angle_beta   90.00
_cell.angle_gamma   90.00
#
_symmetry.space_group_name_H-M   'P 1'
#
loop_
_entity.id
_entity.type
_entity.pdbx_description
1 polymer ?
#
loop_
_entity_poly.entity_id
_entity_poly.type
_entity_poly.pdbx_seq_one_letter_code
_entity_poly.pdbx_strand_id
1 'polypeptide(L)'
;MAAVAAAAGSTRRREPEPTPAPAREPAVGPRTRVGTKQIAAHFPEDVAWQLRALAVERKTTVQNLMAEALNDLFAKHGKPEVAPLERVRGLS
;
A
#
# COMPACT_ATOMS: atom_id res chain seq x y z
N MET A 1 -35.82 2.65 52.03
CA MET A 1 -34.91 1.79 51.25
C MET A 1 -35.59 1.49 49.92
N ALA A 2 -35.18 2.16 48.84
CA ALA A 2 -35.85 2.12 47.55
C ALA A 2 -35.22 1.09 46.58
N ALA A 3 -36.04 0.13 46.18
CA ALA A 3 -36.35 -0.37 44.83
C ALA A 3 -35.40 -0.12 43.62
N VAL A 4 -34.91 -1.24 43.07
CA VAL A 4 -34.87 -1.76 41.68
C VAL A 4 -34.56 -0.89 40.42
N ALA A 5 -33.57 -1.41 39.66
CA ALA A 5 -33.53 -1.79 38.23
C ALA A 5 -33.56 -0.77 37.05
N ALA A 6 -32.47 -0.89 36.27
CA ALA A 6 -32.15 -0.65 34.85
C ALA A 6 -33.21 -0.13 33.83
N ALA A 7 -32.76 0.76 32.93
CA ALA A 7 -33.20 0.81 31.52
C ALA A 7 -32.15 1.48 30.61
N ALA A 8 -31.96 0.89 29.43
CA ALA A 8 -30.99 1.25 28.39
C ALA A 8 -31.39 2.52 27.61
N GLY A 9 -30.40 3.39 27.33
CA GLY A 9 -30.54 4.56 26.46
C GLY A 9 -29.71 4.41 25.19
N SER A 10 -30.35 4.02 24.09
CA SER A 10 -29.78 4.04 22.74
C SER A 10 -29.59 5.49 22.28
N THR A 11 -28.35 5.94 22.10
CA THR A 11 -28.08 7.18 21.36
C THR A 11 -27.87 6.83 19.88
N ARG A 12 -28.97 6.80 19.13
CA ARG A 12 -28.93 6.82 17.66
C ARG A 12 -28.26 8.13 17.24
N ARG A 13 -27.00 8.06 16.79
CA ARG A 13 -26.27 9.16 16.15
C ARG A 13 -27.08 9.63 14.94
N ARG A 14 -27.44 10.91 14.93
CA ARG A 14 -28.08 11.58 13.79
C ARG A 14 -27.02 11.79 12.70
N GLU A 15 -27.22 11.17 11.55
CA GLU A 15 -26.41 11.39 10.34
C GLU A 15 -26.67 12.82 9.82
N PRO A 16 -25.67 13.70 9.68
CA PRO A 16 -25.86 14.99 9.03
C PRO A 16 -25.90 14.81 7.50
N GLU A 17 -26.87 15.45 6.84
CA GLU A 17 -27.02 15.46 5.38
C GLU A 17 -25.76 16.03 4.68
N PRO A 18 -25.39 15.52 3.48
CA PRO A 18 -24.17 15.91 2.81
C PRO A 18 -24.29 17.30 2.18
N THR A 19 -23.54 18.26 2.71
CA THR A 19 -23.29 19.53 2.02
C THR A 19 -22.45 19.27 0.75
N PRO A 20 -22.78 19.83 -0.42
CA PRO A 20 -21.98 19.63 -1.63
C PRO A 20 -20.57 20.21 -1.42
N ALA A 21 -19.57 19.34 -1.45
CA ALA A 21 -18.17 19.74 -1.35
C ALA A 21 -17.75 20.49 -2.63
N PRO A 22 -16.92 21.55 -2.54
CA PRO A 22 -16.41 22.25 -3.72
C PRO A 22 -15.59 21.29 -4.58
N ALA A 23 -15.73 21.41 -5.90
CA ALA A 23 -15.00 20.61 -6.88
C ALA A 23 -13.49 20.73 -6.61
N ARG A 24 -12.86 19.61 -6.23
CA ARG A 24 -11.40 19.55 -6.00
C ARG A 24 -10.72 19.71 -7.35
N GLU A 25 -9.95 20.78 -7.51
CA GLU A 25 -8.97 20.90 -8.60
C GLU A 25 -8.04 19.68 -8.58
N PRO A 26 -7.66 19.12 -9.75
CA PRO A 26 -6.81 17.95 -9.79
C PRO A 26 -5.46 18.28 -9.16
N ALA A 27 -5.22 17.75 -7.96
CA ALA A 27 -3.94 17.86 -7.31
C ALA A 27 -2.86 17.31 -8.26
N VAL A 28 -1.88 18.15 -8.60
CA VAL A 28 -0.70 17.75 -9.36
C VAL A 28 0.00 16.66 -8.55
N GLY A 29 -0.24 15.40 -8.94
CA GLY A 29 0.30 14.25 -8.24
C GLY A 29 1.84 14.27 -8.21
N PRO A 30 2.47 13.57 -7.27
CA PRO A 30 3.93 13.45 -7.24
C PRO A 30 4.47 13.02 -8.61
N ARG A 31 5.47 13.74 -9.12
CA ARG A 31 6.11 13.50 -10.44
C ARG A 31 6.59 12.06 -10.64
N THR A 32 6.79 11.32 -9.56
CA THR A 32 7.22 9.91 -9.54
C THR A 32 6.18 8.91 -10.08
N ARG A 33 4.92 9.33 -10.26
CA ARG A 33 3.83 8.49 -10.81
C ARG A 33 3.57 8.71 -12.30
N VAL A 34 4.30 9.61 -12.95
CA VAL A 34 4.16 9.86 -14.38
C VAL A 34 4.80 8.69 -15.15
N GLY A 35 4.02 8.03 -16.00
CA GLY A 35 4.49 6.89 -16.81
C GLY A 35 4.57 5.55 -16.06
N THR A 36 4.17 5.48 -14.78
CA THR A 36 4.16 4.23 -14.00
C THR A 36 2.75 3.80 -13.63
N LYS A 37 2.54 2.48 -13.48
CA LYS A 37 1.28 1.89 -13.03
C LYS A 37 1.53 1.03 -11.79
N GLN A 38 0.61 1.07 -10.83
CA GLN A 38 0.72 0.26 -9.63
C GLN A 38 0.28 -1.17 -9.92
N ILE A 39 1.10 -2.13 -9.50
CA ILE A 39 0.78 -3.56 -9.47
C ILE A 39 0.68 -3.94 -7.99
N ALA A 40 -0.49 -4.35 -7.53
CA ALA A 40 -0.74 -4.72 -6.15
C ALA A 40 -1.47 -6.06 -6.07
N ALA A 41 -1.15 -6.84 -5.04
CA ALA A 41 -1.81 -8.10 -4.72
C ALA A 41 -1.91 -8.24 -3.20
N HIS A 42 -2.93 -8.96 -2.74
CA HIS A 42 -3.11 -9.29 -1.33
C HIS A 42 -2.36 -10.58 -0.99
N PHE A 43 -1.53 -10.52 0.05
CA PHE A 43 -0.79 -11.65 0.58
C PHE A 43 -0.99 -11.73 2.10
N PRO A 44 -0.75 -12.90 2.72
CA PRO A 44 -0.68 -13.03 4.17
C PRO A 44 0.36 -12.09 4.78
N GLU A 45 0.16 -11.73 6.04
CA GLU A 45 1.03 -10.79 6.75
C GLU A 45 2.49 -11.26 6.81
N ASP A 46 2.68 -12.56 7.05
CA ASP A 46 4.01 -13.18 7.15
C ASP A 46 4.84 -13.00 5.87
N VAL A 47 4.20 -13.03 4.70
CA VAL A 47 4.87 -12.83 3.41
C VAL A 47 5.38 -11.40 3.31
N ALA A 48 4.58 -10.42 3.73
CA ALA A 48 4.97 -9.02 3.72
C ALA A 48 6.12 -8.75 4.71
N TRP A 49 6.12 -9.41 5.87
CA TRP A 49 7.22 -9.35 6.84
C TRP A 49 8.51 -9.94 6.29
N GLN A 50 8.47 -11.15 5.73
CA GLN A 50 9.63 -11.80 5.13
C GLN A 50 10.24 -10.97 3.99
N LEU A 51 9.40 -10.41 3.11
CA LEU A 51 9.87 -9.58 2.01
C LEU A 51 10.58 -8.30 2.51
N ARG A 52 10.06 -7.69 3.58
CA ARG A 52 10.70 -6.53 4.22
C ARG A 52 12.01 -6.90 4.91
N ALA A 53 12.04 -8.02 5.65
CA ALA A 53 13.26 -8.51 6.31
C ALA A 53 14.37 -8.75 5.29
N LEU A 54 14.05 -9.43 4.18
CA LEU A 54 14.99 -9.69 3.09
C LEU A 54 15.56 -8.42 2.47
N ALA A 55 14.73 -7.37 2.33
CA ALA A 55 15.18 -6.08 1.81
C ALA A 55 16.24 -5.45 2.73
N VAL A 56 16.03 -5.52 4.05
CA VAL A 56 16.98 -5.02 5.05
C VAL A 56 18.28 -5.83 5.01
N GLU A 57 18.20 -7.16 5.02
CA GLU A 57 19.37 -8.05 4.96
C GLU A 57 20.24 -7.80 3.74
N ARG A 58 19.61 -7.63 2.57
CA ARG A 58 20.29 -7.37 1.29
C ARG A 58 20.64 -5.90 1.06
N LYS A 59 20.35 -5.01 2.02
CA LYS A 59 20.54 -3.55 1.89
C LYS A 59 19.94 -2.99 0.60
N THR A 60 18.73 -3.45 0.26
CA THR A 60 17.98 -3.06 -0.93
C THR A 60 16.57 -2.60 -0.57
N THR A 61 15.77 -2.24 -1.56
CA THR A 61 14.37 -1.85 -1.37
C THR A 61 13.45 -3.01 -1.70
N VAL A 62 12.26 -3.03 -1.08
CA VAL A 62 11.19 -3.99 -1.44
C VAL A 62 10.81 -3.83 -2.92
N GLN A 63 10.87 -2.62 -3.46
CA GLN A 63 10.59 -2.36 -4.88
C GLN A 63 11.61 -3.05 -5.80
N ASN A 64 12.89 -3.05 -5.44
CA ASN A 64 13.92 -3.77 -6.19
C ASN A 64 13.73 -5.28 -6.11
N LEU A 65 13.40 -5.82 -4.94
CA LEU A 65 13.10 -7.26 -4.81
C LEU A 65 11.89 -7.67 -5.65
N MET A 66 10.86 -6.83 -5.71
CA MET A 66 9.71 -7.06 -6.57
C MET A 66 10.09 -6.96 -8.06
N ALA A 67 10.94 -6.01 -8.44
CA ALA A 67 11.44 -5.90 -9.81
C ALA A 67 12.30 -7.12 -10.22
N GLU A 68 13.16 -7.61 -9.34
CA GLU A 68 13.96 -8.84 -9.53
C GLU A 68 13.02 -10.04 -9.74
N ALA A 69 12.06 -10.25 -8.85
CA ALA A 69 11.11 -11.36 -8.95
C ALA A 69 10.25 -11.31 -10.23
N LEU A 70 9.85 -10.10 -10.67
CA LEU A 70 9.10 -9.92 -11.92
C LEU A 70 9.97 -10.20 -13.15
N ASN A 71 11.22 -9.73 -13.15
CA ASN A 71 12.16 -10.01 -14.24
C ASN A 71 12.48 -11.50 -14.33
N ASP A 72 12.74 -12.18 -13.20
CA ASP A 72 12.92 -13.63 -13.15
C ASP A 72 11.72 -14.39 -13.72
N LEU A 73 10.50 -13.93 -13.41
CA LEU A 73 9.28 -14.51 -13.96
C LEU A 73 9.20 -14.29 -15.48
N PHE A 74 9.51 -13.09 -15.97
CA PHE A 74 9.52 -12.81 -17.41
C PHE A 74 10.57 -13.64 -18.15
N ALA A 75 11.80 -13.72 -17.63
CA ALA A 75 12.87 -14.51 -18.20
C ALA A 75 12.48 -16.00 -18.31
N LYS A 76 11.88 -16.57 -17.25
CA LYS A 76 11.34 -17.95 -17.25
C LYS A 76 10.30 -18.20 -18.35
N HIS A 77 9.58 -17.17 -18.76
CA HIS A 77 8.58 -17.23 -19.83
C HIS A 77 9.09 -16.70 -21.18
N GLY A 78 10.40 -16.47 -21.35
CA GLY A 78 10.99 -15.97 -22.59
C GLY A 78 10.61 -14.52 -22.93
N LYS A 79 10.21 -13.74 -21.92
CA LYS A 79 9.85 -12.33 -22.04
C LYS A 79 11.02 -11.43 -21.60
N PRO A 80 11.10 -10.20 -22.15
CA PRO A 80 12.13 -9.25 -21.73
C PRO A 80 11.96 -8.84 -20.26
N GLU A 81 13.10 -8.61 -19.60
CA GLU A 81 13.20 -8.08 -18.24
C GLU A 81 12.99 -6.57 -18.26
N VAL A 82 11.73 -6.14 -18.09
CA VAL A 82 11.32 -4.73 -18.23
C VAL A 82 11.19 -4.00 -16.90
N ALA A 83 11.26 -4.70 -15.76
CA ALA A 83 11.13 -4.05 -14.46
C ALA A 83 12.45 -3.33 -14.10
N PRO A 84 12.42 -2.02 -13.78
CA PRO A 84 13.62 -1.28 -13.47
C PRO A 84 14.16 -1.66 -12.08
N LEU A 85 15.47 -1.92 -12.01
CA LEU A 85 16.20 -2.09 -10.76
C LEU A 85 16.90 -0.78 -10.41
N GLU A 86 16.50 -0.14 -9.32
CA GLU A 86 17.16 1.08 -8.85
C GLU A 86 18.44 0.72 -8.11
N ARG A 87 19.58 1.24 -8.55
CA ARG A 87 20.80 1.16 -7.76
C ARG A 87 20.63 2.03 -6.51
N VAL A 88 20.70 1.41 -5.33
CA VAL A 88 20.69 2.12 -4.05
C VAL A 88 21.90 3.04 -4.00
N ARG A 89 21.71 4.32 -4.37
CA ARG A 89 22.69 5.37 -4.17
C ARG A 89 22.58 5.85 -2.73
N GLY A 90 23.51 5.44 -1.86
CA GLY A 90 23.64 6.06 -0.53
C GLY A 90 23.93 5.14 0.65
N LEU A 91 24.75 4.10 0.48
CA LEU A 91 25.47 3.49 1.61
C LEU A 91 26.97 3.66 1.33
N SER A 92 27.45 4.88 1.58
CA SER A 92 28.87 5.22 1.69
C SER A 92 29.26 5.27 3.16
#